data_AF-A0A0Q5TSP9-F1
#
_entry.id   AF-A0A0Q5TSP9-F1
#
_cell.length_a   1.000
_cell.length_b   1.000
_cell.length_c   1.000
_cell.angle_alpha   90.00
_cell.angle_beta   90.00
_cell.angle_gamma   90.00
#
_symmetry.space_group_name_H-M   'P 1'
#
loop_
_entity.id
_entity.type
_entity.pdbx_description
1 polymer ?
#
loop_
_entity_poly.entity_id
_entity_poly.type
_entity_poly.pdbx_seq_one_letter_code
_entity_poly.pdbx_strand_id
1 'polypeptide(L)' 'MAKAKKKTKKSGTKKNKLGVKNSLVNNINARKKNGTSRSKKKKTVSKKAYARMQKNWGRKKGKKTKKSGKKKR' A
#
# COMPACT_ATOMS: atom_id res chain seq x y z
N MET A 1 11.85 0.18 -43.88
CA MET A 1 12.46 0.99 -42.80
C MET A 1 11.80 0.64 -41.46
N ALA A 2 12.30 -0.37 -40.74
CA ALA A 2 11.67 -0.83 -39.50
C ALA A 2 12.01 0.09 -38.30
N LYS A 3 11.00 0.62 -37.62
CA LYS A 3 11.18 1.43 -36.38
C LYS A 3 11.56 0.49 -35.22
N ALA A 4 12.76 0.68 -34.68
CA ALA A 4 13.22 -0.03 -33.50
C ALA A 4 12.34 0.28 -32.27
N LYS A 5 11.79 -0.75 -31.62
CA LYS A 5 11.11 -0.63 -30.32
C LYS A 5 12.12 -0.21 -29.26
N LYS A 6 12.02 1.00 -28.72
CA LYS A 6 12.82 1.46 -27.56
C LYS A 6 12.55 0.53 -26.37
N LYS A 7 13.56 -0.23 -25.95
CA LYS A 7 13.53 -0.96 -24.67
C LYS A 7 13.41 0.05 -23.54
N THR A 8 12.34 -0.02 -22.75
CA THR A 8 12.20 0.77 -21.53
C THR A 8 13.31 0.35 -20.56
N LYS A 9 14.22 1.28 -20.23
CA LYS A 9 15.26 1.04 -19.21
C LYS A 9 14.54 0.73 -17.89
N LYS A 10 14.59 -0.52 -17.46
CA LYS A 10 14.11 -0.96 -16.14
C LYS A 10 14.87 -0.12 -15.12
N SER A 11 14.19 0.79 -14.42
CA SER A 11 14.83 1.70 -13.48
C SER A 11 15.56 0.85 -12.44
N GLY A 12 16.89 0.95 -12.44
CA GLY A 12 17.73 0.30 -11.43
C GLY A 12 17.17 0.63 -10.06
N THR A 13 17.16 -0.35 -9.16
CA THR A 13 16.58 -0.23 -7.83
C THR A 13 17.26 0.89 -7.06
N LYS A 14 16.71 2.11 -7.13
CA LYS A 14 17.20 3.29 -6.41
C LYS A 14 16.96 3.08 -4.91
N LYS A 15 17.89 2.39 -4.26
CA LYS A 15 18.01 2.36 -2.80
C LYS A 15 18.44 3.75 -2.32
N ASN A 16 17.93 4.19 -1.18
CA ASN A 16 18.35 5.46 -0.56
C ASN A 16 19.70 5.33 0.16
N LYS A 17 20.19 6.43 0.76
CA LYS A 17 21.40 6.49 1.59
C LYS A 17 21.43 5.47 2.75
N LEU A 18 20.28 4.93 3.14
CA LEU A 18 20.12 3.88 4.15
C LEU A 18 19.98 2.45 3.56
N GLY A 19 20.16 2.28 2.24
CA GLY A 19 20.05 0.99 1.56
C GLY A 19 18.62 0.44 1.42
N VAL A 20 17.61 1.18 1.88
CA VAL A 20 16.21 0.74 1.89
C VAL A 20 15.57 1.04 0.53
N LYS A 21 15.15 -0.03 -0.15
CA LYS A 21 14.55 0.00 -1.50
C LYS A 21 13.23 0.77 -1.56
N ASN A 22 12.53 0.95 -0.43
CA ASN A 22 11.19 1.56 -0.32
C ASN A 22 11.01 2.35 0.98
N SER A 23 11.93 3.26 1.33
CA SER A 23 11.74 4.04 2.56
C SER A 23 10.48 4.89 2.53
N LEU A 24 9.88 5.09 3.70
CA LEU A 24 8.68 5.93 3.86
C LEU A 24 8.91 7.32 3.24
N VAL A 25 10.06 7.94 3.52
CA VAL A 25 10.44 9.27 3.01
C VAL A 25 10.52 9.29 1.49
N ASN A 26 11.10 8.26 0.87
CA ASN A 26 11.19 8.17 -0.58
C ASN A 26 9.80 8.05 -1.22
N ASN A 27 8.92 7.23 -0.64
CA ASN A 27 7.55 7.08 -1.13
C ASN A 27 6.75 8.39 -0.99
N ILE A 28 6.95 9.12 0.11
CA ILE A 28 6.33 10.44 0.31
C ILE A 28 6.83 11.43 -0.76
N ASN A 29 8.14 11.53 -0.96
CA ASN A 29 8.73 12.45 -1.93
C ASN A 29 8.37 12.08 -3.37
N ALA A 30 8.34 10.78 -3.70
CA ALA A 30 7.89 10.30 -5.00
C ALA A 30 6.42 10.69 -5.26
N ARG A 31 5.53 10.53 -4.27
CA ARG A 31 4.12 10.94 -4.40
C ARG A 31 3.93 12.45 -4.51
N LYS A 32 4.75 13.24 -3.80
CA LYS A 32 4.80 14.71 -3.92
C LYS A 32 5.24 15.13 -5.32
N LYS A 33 6.37 14.60 -5.82
CA LYS A 33 6.88 14.88 -7.18
C LYS A 33 5.90 14.47 -8.28
N ASN A 34 5.22 13.35 -8.09
CA ASN A 34 4.23 12.86 -9.05
C ASN A 34 2.88 13.61 -8.95
N GLY A 35 2.69 14.50 -7.98
CA GLY A 35 1.40 15.20 -7.75
C GLY A 35 0.24 14.27 -7.40
N THR A 36 0.49 13.01 -7.04
CA THR A 36 -0.54 11.98 -6.83
C THR A 36 -1.10 12.06 -5.40
N SER A 37 -1.76 13.17 -5.10
CA SER A 37 -2.68 13.20 -3.97
C SER A 37 -3.95 12.46 -4.36
N ARG A 38 -4.37 11.51 -3.52
CA ARG A 38 -5.71 10.92 -3.66
C ARG A 38 -6.73 12.01 -3.34
N SER A 39 -7.58 12.37 -4.31
CA SER A 39 -8.65 13.33 -4.09
C SER A 39 -9.56 12.87 -2.94
N LYS A 40 -10.17 13.82 -2.22
CA LYS A 40 -11.05 13.52 -1.08
C LYS A 40 -12.25 12.65 -1.51
N LYS A 41 -12.76 12.85 -2.73
CA LYS A 41 -13.79 12.01 -3.37
C LYS A 41 -13.41 10.53 -3.45
N LYS A 42 -12.12 10.21 -3.60
CA LYS A 42 -11.59 8.82 -3.62
C LYS A 42 -11.18 8.30 -2.23
N LYS A 43 -11.40 9.08 -1.17
CA LYS A 43 -11.00 8.77 0.22
C LYS A 43 -12.20 8.51 1.16
N THR A 44 -13.38 8.22 0.62
CA THR A 44 -14.56 7.90 1.43
C THR A 44 -14.45 6.51 2.04
N VAL A 45 -14.90 6.35 3.28
CA VAL A 45 -15.00 5.05 3.95
C VAL A 45 -16.30 4.38 3.51
N SER A 46 -16.24 3.13 3.06
CA SER A 46 -17.46 2.38 2.74
C SER A 46 -18.27 2.10 4.00
N LYS A 47 -19.60 2.00 3.88
CA LYS A 47 -20.50 1.72 5.02
C LYS A 47 -20.04 0.49 5.82
N LYS A 48 -19.66 -0.58 5.12
CA LYS A 48 -19.13 -1.82 5.72
C LYS A 48 -17.81 -1.60 6.48
N ALA A 49 -16.90 -0.78 5.95
CA ALA A 49 -15.65 -0.45 6.62
C ALA A 49 -15.89 0.43 7.87
N TYR A 50 -16.83 1.37 7.79
CA TYR A 50 -17.21 2.22 8.92
C TYR A 50 -17.80 1.39 10.07
N ALA A 51 -18.73 0.48 9.77
CA ALA A 51 -19.31 -0.42 10.77
C ALA A 51 -18.24 -1.31 11.46
N ARG A 52 -17.24 -1.79 10.70
CA ARG A 52 -16.10 -2.55 11.26
C ARG A 52 -15.20 -1.70 12.16
N MET A 53 -15.05 -0.42 11.83
CA MET A 53 -14.26 0.53 12.64
C MET A 53 -14.99 0.81 13.95
N GLN A 54 -16.29 1.14 13.90
CA GLN A 54 -17.13 1.35 15.08
C GLN A 54 -17.13 0.13 16.01
N LYS A 55 -17.30 -1.09 15.46
CA LYS A 55 -17.26 -2.33 16.25
C LYS A 55 -15.96 -2.54 17.02
N ASN A 56 -14.85 -1.98 16.55
CA ASN A 56 -13.53 -2.11 17.17
C ASN A 56 -13.08 -0.82 17.87
N TRP A 57 -13.90 0.23 17.84
CA TRP A 57 -13.60 1.50 18.48
C TRP A 57 -13.68 1.34 19.99
N GLY A 58 -12.61 1.66 20.72
CA GLY A 58 -12.54 1.54 22.18
C GLY A 58 -12.41 0.11 22.74
N ARG A 59 -12.35 -0.93 21.91
CA ARG A 59 -12.17 -2.32 22.40
C ARG A 59 -10.69 -2.66 22.48
N LYS A 60 -10.21 -3.12 23.65
CA LYS A 60 -8.88 -3.73 23.78
C LYS A 60 -8.78 -4.89 22.78
N LYS A 61 -7.72 -4.90 21.96
CA LYS A 61 -7.45 -6.03 21.05
C LYS A 61 -7.28 -7.30 21.89
N GLY A 62 -8.33 -8.13 21.92
CA GLY A 62 -8.20 -9.51 22.41
C GLY A 62 -7.15 -10.24 21.56
N LYS A 63 -6.31 -11.05 22.20
CA LYS A 63 -5.30 -11.88 21.50
C LYS A 63 -6.00 -12.66 20.39
N LYS A 64 -5.59 -12.47 19.14
CA LYS A 64 -6.11 -13.27 18.02
C LYS A 64 -5.65 -14.72 18.24
N THR A 65 -6.53 -15.58 18.74
CA THR A 65 -6.32 -17.01 18.64
C THR A 65 -6.34 -17.35 17.16
N LYS A 66 -5.20 -17.81 16.63
CA LYS A 66 -5.14 -18.37 15.28
C LYS A 66 -6.01 -19.63 15.33
N LYS A 67 -7.28 -19.56 14.92
CA LYS A 67 -7.99 -20.78 14.53
C LYS A 67 -7.32 -21.25 13.23
N SER A 68 -6.38 -22.18 13.40
CA SER A 68 -5.88 -23.03 12.34
C SER A 68 -7.09 -23.68 11.67
N GLY A 69 -7.36 -23.28 10.43
CA GLY A 69 -8.37 -23.93 9.62
C GLY A 69 -7.91 -25.36 9.37
N LYS A 70 -8.41 -26.31 10.17
CA LYS A 70 -8.35 -27.74 9.89
C LYS A 70 -9.22 -27.96 8.64
N LYS A 71 -8.63 -27.84 7.45
CA LYS A 71 -9.27 -28.30 6.22
C LYS A 71 -9.28 -29.84 6.32
N LYS A 72 -10.47 -30.40 6.55
CA LYS A 72 -10.73 -31.84 6.49
C LYS A 72 -10.29 -32.36 5.12
N ARG A 73 -9.79 -33.59 5.14
CA ARG A 73 -9.35 -34.42 4.02
C ARG A 73 -10.32 -34.37 2.86
#